data_AF-C9JTV5-F1
#
_entry.id   AF-C9JTV5-F1
#
_cell.length_a   1.000
_cell.length_b   1.000
_cell.length_c   1.000
_cell.angle_alpha   90.00
_cell.angle_beta   90.00
_cell.angle_gamma   90.00
#
_symmetry.space_group_name_H-M   'P 1'
#
loop_
_entity.id
_entity.type
_entity.pdbx_description
1 polymer ?
#
loop_
_entity_poly.entity_id
_entity_poly.type
_entity_poly.pdbx_seq_one_letter_code
_entity_poly.pdbx_strand_id
1 'polypeptide(L)'
;MILLEVNNRIIEETLALKFENAAAGNKPEAVEVTFADFDGVLYHISNPNGDKTKVMVSISLKFYKELQAHGADELLKRVYGSFLVNPES
;
A
#
# COMPACT_ATOMS: atom_id res chain seq x y z
N MET A 1 14.18 17.86 11.37
CA MET A 1 14.61 16.48 11.06
C MET A 1 15.74 16.56 10.05
N ILE A 2 16.92 15.99 10.34
CA ILE A 2 18.11 16.12 9.45
C ILE A 2 18.15 14.99 8.42
N LEU A 3 17.85 13.75 8.84
CA LEU A 3 17.74 12.59 7.95
C LEU A 3 16.29 12.40 7.52
N LEU A 4 16.06 11.98 6.28
CA LEU A 4 14.72 11.65 5.80
C LEU A 4 14.21 10.37 6.48
N GLU A 5 12.91 10.34 6.77
CA GLU A 5 12.21 9.12 7.16
C GLU A 5 12.07 8.20 5.95
N VAL A 6 12.17 6.89 6.17
CA VAL A 6 12.08 5.87 5.11
C VAL A 6 10.64 5.38 4.94
N ASN A 7 9.88 5.38 6.02
CA ASN A 7 8.49 4.94 6.07
C ASN A 7 7.54 6.02 5.57
N ASN A 8 6.48 5.59 4.87
CA ASN A 8 5.42 6.49 4.44
C ASN A 8 4.36 6.61 5.55
N ARG A 9 4.30 7.78 6.19
CA ARG A 9 3.34 8.04 7.29
C ARG A 9 1.89 7.87 6.88
N ILE A 10 1.53 8.23 5.64
CA ILE A 10 0.14 8.14 5.17
C ILE A 10 -0.30 6.67 5.12
N ILE A 11 0.56 5.76 4.64
CA ILE A 11 0.27 4.32 4.65
C ILE A 11 0.12 3.81 6.09
N GLU A 12 1.10 4.11 6.95
CA GLU A 12 1.12 3.60 8.33
C GLU A 12 -0.08 4.06 9.14
N GLU A 13 -0.38 5.36 9.12
CA GLU A 13 -1.51 5.94 9.85
C GLU A 13 -2.85 5.42 9.31
N THR A 14 -3.00 5.32 7.99
CA THR A 14 -4.24 4.81 7.36
C THR A 14 -4.49 3.36 7.73
N LEU A 15 -3.46 2.50 7.64
CA LEU A 15 -3.59 1.08 7.97
C LEU A 15 -3.78 0.86 9.46
N ALA A 16 -3.06 1.58 10.32
CA ALA A 16 -3.22 1.50 11.76
C ALA A 16 -4.66 1.79 12.20
N LEU A 17 -5.24 2.88 11.67
CA LEU A 17 -6.63 3.25 11.95
C LEU A 17 -7.61 2.16 11.49
N LYS A 18 -7.39 1.56 10.32
CA LYS A 18 -8.28 0.50 9.80
C LYS A 18 -8.14 -0.80 10.60
N PHE A 19 -6.93 -1.17 11.02
CA PHE A 19 -6.70 -2.34 11.85
C PHE A 19 -7.26 -2.16 13.26
N GLU A 20 -7.11 -0.99 13.88
CA GLU A 20 -7.68 -0.70 15.20
C GLU A 20 -9.20 -0.80 15.19
N ASN A 21 -9.86 -0.17 14.20
CA ASN A 21 -11.31 -0.25 14.05
C ASN A 21 -11.79 -1.68 13.80
N ALA A 22 -11.08 -2.45 12.97
CA ALA A 22 -11.42 -3.85 12.72
C ALA A 22 -11.27 -4.70 13.99
N ALA A 23 -10.19 -4.51 14.76
CA ALA A 23 -9.94 -5.22 16.02
C ALA A 23 -11.00 -4.90 17.10
N ALA A 24 -11.51 -3.67 17.12
CA ALA A 24 -12.60 -3.25 18.01
C ALA A 24 -13.97 -3.81 17.59
N GLY A 25 -14.09 -4.48 16.43
CA GLY A 25 -15.36 -4.96 15.90
C GLY A 25 -16.26 -3.85 15.35
N ASN A 26 -15.69 -2.67 15.06
CA ASN A 26 -16.42 -1.56 14.47
C ASN A 26 -16.82 -1.88 13.02
N LYS A 27 -17.85 -1.18 12.53
CA LYS A 27 -18.31 -1.34 11.15
C LYS A 27 -17.19 -0.92 10.18
N PRO A 28 -16.86 -1.74 9.16
CA PRO A 28 -15.85 -1.39 8.16
C PRO A 28 -16.24 -0.12 7.39
N GLU A 29 -15.33 0.84 7.40
CA GLU A 29 -15.49 2.12 6.72
C GLU A 29 -14.75 2.14 5.39
N ALA A 30 -15.37 2.79 4.40
CA ALA A 30 -14.76 2.97 3.10
C ALA A 30 -13.43 3.75 3.21
N VAL A 31 -12.51 3.50 2.29
CA VAL A 31 -11.24 4.20 2.14
C VAL A 31 -10.95 4.36 0.65
N GLU A 32 -10.54 5.57 0.28
CA GLU A 32 -10.15 5.97 -1.06
C GLU A 32 -9.16 7.12 -0.91
N VAL A 33 -7.86 6.86 -1.09
CA VAL A 33 -6.80 7.83 -0.88
C VAL A 33 -5.74 7.69 -1.95
N THR A 34 -5.47 8.77 -2.68
CA THR A 34 -4.38 8.86 -3.65
C THR A 34 -3.38 9.90 -3.19
N PHE A 35 -2.11 9.51 -3.10
CA PHE A 35 -1.03 10.37 -2.63
C PHE A 35 0.31 10.01 -3.27
N ALA A 36 1.27 10.92 -3.18
CA ALA A 36 2.58 10.77 -3.80
C ALA A 36 3.68 10.62 -2.74
N ASP A 37 4.86 10.20 -3.21
CA ASP A 37 6.11 10.17 -2.46
C ASP A 37 7.25 10.72 -3.34
N PHE A 38 8.49 10.69 -2.83
CA PHE A 38 9.67 11.09 -3.58
C PHE A 38 9.85 10.27 -4.87
N ASP A 39 10.68 10.79 -5.79
CA ASP A 39 11.00 10.16 -7.08
C ASP A 39 9.80 9.89 -8.00
N GLY A 40 8.70 10.62 -7.79
CA GLY A 40 7.50 10.52 -8.61
C GLY A 40 6.72 9.22 -8.41
N VAL A 41 6.86 8.61 -7.22
CA VAL A 41 6.05 7.47 -6.79
C VAL A 41 4.62 7.93 -6.52
N LEU A 42 3.65 7.10 -6.93
CA LEU A 42 2.24 7.31 -6.65
C LEU A 42 1.68 6.10 -5.90
N TYR A 43 0.97 6.36 -4.81
CA TYR A 43 0.26 5.37 -4.03
C TYR A 43 -1.26 5.56 -4.17
N HIS A 44 -1.97 4.44 -4.08
CA HIS A 44 -3.42 4.41 -4.04
C HIS A 44 -3.88 3.39 -2.98
N ILE A 45 -4.70 3.85 -2.02
CA ILE A 45 -5.31 3.01 -0.99
C ILE A 45 -6.82 3.01 -1.23
N SER A 46 -7.38 1.84 -1.49
CA SER A 46 -8.80 1.71 -1.87
C SER A 46 -9.45 0.43 -1.33
N ASN A 47 -10.77 0.36 -1.43
CA ASN A 47 -11.51 -0.89 -1.22
C ASN A 47 -11.77 -1.59 -2.57
N PRO A 48 -11.10 -2.72 -2.88
CA PRO A 48 -11.26 -3.37 -4.16
C PRO A 48 -12.70 -3.87 -4.34
N ASN A 49 -13.29 -3.60 -5.51
CA ASN A 49 -14.68 -3.94 -5.84
C ASN A 49 -15.74 -3.32 -4.87
N GLY A 50 -15.38 -2.29 -4.11
CA GLY A 50 -16.25 -1.67 -3.09
C GLY A 50 -16.42 -2.51 -1.81
N ASP A 51 -15.64 -3.58 -1.65
CA ASP A 51 -15.66 -4.42 -0.43
C ASP A 51 -14.91 -3.71 0.70
N LYS A 52 -15.68 -3.06 1.60
CA LYS A 52 -15.13 -2.30 2.75
C LYS A 52 -14.35 -3.15 3.75
N THR A 53 -14.46 -4.48 3.68
CA THR A 53 -13.71 -5.40 4.54
C THR A 53 -12.29 -5.65 4.04
N LYS A 54 -12.00 -5.28 2.78
CA LYS A 54 -10.69 -5.42 2.15
C LYS A 54 -10.10 -4.04 1.91
N VAL A 55 -8.81 -3.91 2.21
CA VAL A 55 -8.04 -2.70 1.91
C VAL A 55 -6.91 -3.11 0.97
N MET A 56 -6.84 -2.47 -0.19
CA MET A 56 -5.77 -2.64 -1.16
C MET A 56 -4.84 -1.43 -1.09
N VAL A 57 -3.53 -1.69 -1.11
CA VAL A 57 -2.50 -0.65 -1.20
C VAL A 57 -1.71 -0.90 -2.46
N SER A 58 -1.85 -0.01 -3.43
CA SER A 58 -1.19 -0.05 -4.72
C SER A 58 -0.08 0.99 -4.78
N ILE A 59 1.01 0.65 -5.47
CA ILE A 59 2.15 1.53 -5.71
C ILE A 59 2.47 1.54 -7.20
N SER A 60 2.72 2.72 -7.77
CA SER A 60 3.11 2.91 -9.16
C SER A 60 4.44 3.66 -9.23
N LEU A 61 5.41 3.05 -9.93
CA LEU A 61 6.71 3.62 -10.22
C LEU A 61 6.98 3.55 -11.71
N LYS A 62 7.41 4.66 -12.31
CA LYS A 62 7.70 4.73 -13.76
C LYS A 62 8.78 3.74 -14.21
N PHE A 63 9.71 3.42 -13.30
CA PHE A 63 10.88 2.56 -13.55
C PHE A 63 10.73 1.16 -12.91
N TYR A 64 9.50 0.72 -12.54
CA TYR A 64 9.32 -0.60 -11.93
C TYR A 64 9.85 -1.75 -12.81
N LYS A 65 9.77 -1.62 -14.13
CA LYS A 65 10.30 -2.63 -15.07
C LYS A 65 11.82 -2.81 -14.97
N GLU A 66 12.55 -1.76 -14.68
CA GLU A 66 14.00 -1.83 -14.48
C GLU A 66 14.32 -2.56 -13.17
N LEU A 67 13.58 -2.27 -12.09
CA LEU A 67 13.71 -2.98 -10.82
C LEU A 67 13.34 -4.46 -10.97
N GLN A 68 12.28 -4.76 -11.73
CA GLN A 68 11.83 -6.12 -12.03
C GLN A 68 12.93 -6.93 -12.72
N ALA A 69 13.70 -6.32 -13.62
CA ALA A 69 14.84 -6.97 -14.28
C ALA A 69 15.97 -7.38 -13.31
N HIS A 70 15.98 -6.81 -12.10
CA HIS A 70 16.93 -7.10 -11.03
C HIS A 70 16.33 -7.90 -9.85
N GLY A 71 15.18 -8.55 -10.07
CA GLY A 71 14.61 -9.48 -9.09
C GLY A 71 13.70 -8.84 -8.04
N ALA A 72 13.04 -7.73 -8.38
CA ALA A 72 12.11 -7.06 -7.48
C ALA A 72 10.92 -7.96 -7.09
N ASP A 73 10.38 -8.74 -8.02
CA ASP A 73 9.20 -9.59 -7.77
C ASP A 73 9.49 -10.68 -6.74
N GLU A 74 10.67 -11.31 -6.79
CA GLU A 74 11.11 -12.32 -5.83
C GLU A 74 11.26 -11.73 -4.43
N LEU A 75 11.85 -10.53 -4.35
CA LEU A 75 12.01 -9.82 -3.08
C LEU A 75 10.66 -9.45 -2.49
N LEU A 76 9.76 -8.88 -3.29
CA LEU A 76 8.42 -8.49 -2.85
C LEU A 76 7.62 -9.71 -2.39
N LYS A 77 7.71 -10.83 -3.13
CA LYS A 77 7.03 -12.07 -2.74
C LYS A 77 7.56 -12.63 -1.42
N ARG A 78 8.87 -12.51 -1.16
CA ARG A 78 9.47 -12.91 0.12
C ARG A 78 9.03 -12.02 1.28
N VAL A 79 8.89 -10.71 1.07
CA VAL A 79 8.53 -9.76 2.14
C VAL A 79 7.03 -9.80 2.45
N TYR A 80 6.17 -9.75 1.43
CA TYR A 80 4.72 -9.61 1.61
C TYR A 80 3.96 -10.93 1.51
N GLY A 81 4.55 -11.98 0.96
CA GLY A 81 3.99 -13.33 0.97
C GLY A 81 2.57 -13.42 0.41
N SER A 82 1.61 -13.72 1.29
CA SER A 82 0.17 -13.85 0.98
C SER A 82 -0.55 -12.52 0.81
N PHE A 83 0.02 -11.41 1.30
CA PHE A 83 -0.57 -10.08 1.13
C PHE A 83 -0.29 -9.50 -0.26
N LEU A 84 0.72 -10.01 -0.96
CA LEU A 84 1.00 -9.62 -2.34
C LEU A 84 0.02 -10.31 -3.30
N VAL A 85 -0.75 -9.48 -3.99
CA VAL A 85 -1.79 -9.88 -4.95
C VAL A 85 -1.47 -9.31 -6.34
N ASN A 86 -2.32 -9.62 -7.33
CA ASN A 86 -2.20 -9.05 -8.65
C ASN A 86 -2.34 -7.52 -8.59
N PRO A 87 -1.55 -6.76 -9.38
CA PRO A 87 -1.62 -5.29 -9.41
C PRO A 87 -3.02 -4.79 -9.77
N GLU A 88 -3.36 -3.62 -9.23
CA GLU A 88 -4.56 -2.88 -9.61
C GLU A 88 -4.55 -2.54 -11.11
N SER A 89 -5.72 -2.63 -11.74
CA SER A 89 -5.92 -2.47 -13.19
C SER A 89 -6.37 -1.06 -13.56
#